data_AF-M6RGV2-F1
#
_entry.id   AF-M6RGV2-F1
#
_cell.length_a   1.000
_cell.length_b   1.000
_cell.length_c   1.000
_cell.angle_alpha   90.00
_cell.angle_beta   90.00
_cell.angle_gamma   90.00
#
_symmetry.space_group_name_H-M   'P 1'
#
loop_
_entity.id
_entity.type
_entity.pdbx_description
1 polymer ?
#
loop_
_entity_poly.entity_id
_entity_poly.type
_entity_poly.pdbx_seq_one_letter_code
_entity_poly.pdbx_strand_id
1 'polypeptide(L)'
;MSYERVDFSRSLEILSEYSGIPLEEKSSKNSEFSDFLYKINLKVSEYYQHLLHTPTGKNALDYLKSREIEDSEIRLFGLGYAPEGFDTLAKEVLKTKEEISGAIQLGLLREKEAGNGRPYDFFRDRIMFPVLDLSGRTVAFSGRILGPGKEAKYINSQASLIFDKSRTFYNFFKAREGVRKSGEAMLVEGYLDVIGLVRRGYENVIASMGTAITENHIRTLKKFAERVTFVLDGDIAGKKGALRAAEICLKEGMECSIVLLPEGKDPFDLSKSLSRPELHEILSDRIQGSEFVVEELLENADSRALPEKKESHFKIYIPSSKP
;
A
#
# COMPACT_ATOMS: atom_id res chain seq x y z
N MET A 1 -9.04 42.29 -0.32
CA MET A 1 -10.38 41.87 -0.82
C MET A 1 -10.61 40.45 -0.34
N SER A 2 -11.62 40.27 0.49
CA SER A 2 -11.98 39.02 1.13
C SER A 2 -12.37 37.97 0.10
N TYR A 3 -11.58 36.91 -0.01
CA TYR A 3 -12.03 35.68 -0.65
C TYR A 3 -13.00 34.99 0.30
N GLU A 4 -14.27 35.36 0.16
CA GLU A 4 -15.38 34.73 0.86
C GLU A 4 -15.46 33.25 0.53
N ARG A 5 -15.93 32.52 1.53
CA ARG A 5 -16.16 31.08 1.60
C ARG A 5 -17.07 30.60 0.47
N VAL A 6 -16.51 30.35 -0.70
CA VAL A 6 -17.20 29.60 -1.74
C VAL A 6 -17.16 28.13 -1.35
N ASP A 7 -18.33 27.51 -1.16
CA ASP A 7 -18.48 26.09 -0.88
C ASP A 7 -17.65 25.26 -1.87
N PHE A 8 -17.03 24.16 -1.43
CA PHE A 8 -16.14 23.34 -2.27
C PHE A 8 -16.86 22.88 -3.55
N SER A 9 -18.15 22.55 -3.43
CA SER A 9 -19.01 22.20 -4.56
C SER A 9 -19.17 23.36 -5.55
N ARG A 10 -19.33 24.59 -5.04
CA ARG A 10 -19.47 25.79 -5.88
C ARG A 10 -18.14 26.17 -6.55
N SER A 11 -17.01 25.88 -5.91
CA SER A 11 -15.68 26.07 -6.50
C SER A 11 -15.43 25.08 -7.66
N LEU A 12 -15.93 23.86 -7.54
CA LEU A 12 -15.89 22.84 -8.59
C LEU A 12 -16.81 23.18 -9.77
N GLU A 13 -18.01 23.71 -9.52
CA GLU A 13 -18.93 24.20 -10.56
C GLU A 13 -18.28 25.32 -11.40
N ILE A 14 -17.69 26.31 -10.72
CA ILE A 14 -17.00 27.42 -11.40
C ILE A 14 -15.87 26.88 -12.28
N LEU A 15 -15.05 25.96 -11.76
CA LEU A 15 -13.94 25.36 -12.53
C LEU A 15 -14.43 24.56 -13.75
N SER A 16 -15.55 23.84 -13.62
CA SER A 16 -16.15 23.06 -14.70
C SER A 16 -16.72 23.93 -15.83
N GLU A 17 -17.40 25.03 -15.46
CA GLU A 17 -17.89 26.02 -16.43
C GLU A 17 -16.74 26.69 -17.20
N TYR A 18 -15.63 26.97 -16.52
CA TYR A 18 -14.44 27.57 -17.15
C TYR A 18 -13.67 26.58 -18.04
N SER A 19 -13.63 25.30 -17.70
CA SER A 19 -12.82 24.31 -18.44
C SER A 19 -13.61 23.55 -19.52
N GLY A 20 -14.94 23.69 -19.58
CA GLY A 20 -15.79 22.97 -20.54
C GLY A 20 -15.81 21.45 -20.34
N ILE A 21 -15.34 20.98 -19.18
CA ILE A 21 -15.32 19.56 -18.80
C ILE A 21 -16.53 19.35 -17.88
N PRO A 22 -17.55 18.56 -18.28
CA PRO A 22 -18.69 18.32 -17.43
C PRO A 22 -18.24 17.64 -16.14
N LEU A 23 -18.71 18.15 -14.99
CA LEU A 23 -18.60 17.42 -13.73
C LEU A 23 -19.38 16.13 -13.90
N GLU A 24 -18.68 14.99 -13.87
CA GLU A 24 -19.35 13.73 -13.60
C GLU A 24 -19.92 13.84 -12.18
N GLU A 25 -21.22 14.13 -12.08
CA GLU A 25 -21.97 13.93 -10.85
C GLU A 25 -21.78 12.47 -10.46
N LYS A 26 -20.89 12.20 -9.49
CA LYS A 26 -21.01 10.98 -8.70
C LYS A 26 -22.44 11.00 -8.17
N SER A 27 -23.30 10.13 -8.68
CA SER A 27 -24.69 10.06 -8.25
C SER A 27 -24.73 10.11 -6.72
N SER A 28 -25.53 11.02 -6.16
CA SER A 28 -25.55 11.30 -4.71
C SER A 28 -25.62 10.03 -3.86
N LYS A 29 -26.36 9.02 -4.35
CA LYS A 29 -26.46 7.67 -3.76
C LYS A 29 -25.13 6.93 -3.64
N ASN A 30 -24.26 6.99 -4.64
CA ASN A 30 -22.94 6.35 -4.58
C ASN A 30 -22.01 7.06 -3.58
N SER A 31 -22.16 8.37 -3.40
CA SER A 31 -21.43 9.13 -2.39
C SER A 31 -21.89 8.76 -0.98
N GLU A 32 -23.20 8.79 -0.72
CA GLU A 32 -23.79 8.42 0.58
C GLU A 32 -23.41 6.99 0.98
N PHE A 33 -23.48 6.05 0.03
CA PHE A 33 -23.11 4.66 0.30
C PHE A 33 -21.61 4.51 0.57
N SER A 34 -20.74 5.21 -0.17
CA SER A 34 -19.30 5.22 0.12
C SER A 34 -19.01 5.76 1.52
N ASP A 35 -19.66 6.86 1.91
CA ASP A 35 -19.51 7.45 3.25
C ASP A 35 -19.99 6.52 4.36
N PHE A 36 -21.05 5.75 4.10
CA PHE A 36 -21.49 4.68 4.99
C PHE A 36 -20.43 3.60 5.17
N LEU A 37 -19.79 3.14 4.08
CA LEU A 37 -18.71 2.16 4.15
C LEU A 37 -17.47 2.69 4.90
N TYR A 38 -17.09 3.96 4.70
CA TYR A 38 -16.01 4.60 5.45
C TYR A 38 -16.29 4.62 6.96
N LYS A 39 -17.54 4.88 7.37
CA LYS A 39 -17.93 4.87 8.79
C LYS A 39 -17.79 3.48 9.41
N ILE A 40 -18.12 2.41 8.68
CA ILE A 40 -17.92 1.03 9.16
C ILE A 40 -16.44 0.74 9.38
N ASN A 41 -15.60 1.02 8.38
CA ASN A 41 -14.15 0.82 8.51
C ASN A 41 -13.54 1.64 9.64
N LEU A 42 -14.01 2.88 9.87
CA LEU A 42 -13.55 3.69 11.00
C LEU A 42 -13.88 3.03 12.33
N LYS A 43 -15.15 2.63 12.55
CA LYS A 43 -15.57 1.93 13.79
C LYS A 43 -14.74 0.68 14.06
N VAL A 44 -14.50 -0.12 13.02
CA VAL A 44 -13.72 -1.36 13.14
C VAL A 44 -12.24 -1.07 13.41
N SER A 45 -11.68 -0.04 12.77
CA SER A 45 -10.30 0.40 13.02
C SER A 45 -10.10 0.85 14.47
N GLU A 46 -10.99 1.69 14.98
CA GLU A 46 -10.96 2.17 16.37
C GLU A 46 -11.12 1.01 17.36
N TYR A 47 -12.02 0.07 17.07
CA TYR A 47 -12.22 -1.11 17.90
C TYR A 47 -10.98 -2.01 17.96
N TYR A 48 -10.35 -2.30 16.82
CA TYR A 48 -9.11 -3.09 16.80
C TYR A 48 -7.94 -2.39 17.49
N GLN A 49 -7.80 -1.07 17.31
CA GLN A 49 -6.79 -0.27 18.03
C GLN A 49 -7.03 -0.33 19.54
N HIS A 50 -8.28 -0.22 19.98
CA HIS A 50 -8.65 -0.36 21.38
C HIS A 50 -8.28 -1.75 21.93
N LEU A 51 -8.69 -2.83 21.23
CA LEU A 51 -8.45 -4.20 21.67
C LEU A 51 -6.97 -4.54 21.87
N LEU A 52 -6.07 -3.97 21.05
CA LEU A 52 -4.62 -4.16 21.20
C LEU A 52 -4.11 -3.76 22.59
N HIS A 53 -4.75 -2.80 23.24
CA HIS A 53 -4.38 -2.31 24.57
C HIS A 53 -5.22 -2.89 25.72
N THR A 54 -6.02 -3.92 25.45
CA THR A 54 -6.80 -4.67 26.46
C THR A 54 -6.10 -5.99 26.83
N PRO A 55 -6.53 -6.69 27.91
CA PRO A 55 -6.03 -8.03 28.21
C PRO A 55 -6.12 -9.02 27.03
N THR A 56 -7.16 -8.90 26.20
CA THR A 56 -7.36 -9.70 24.97
C THR A 56 -6.22 -9.49 23.96
N GLY A 57 -5.71 -8.27 23.83
CA GLY A 57 -4.63 -7.91 22.90
C GLY A 57 -3.22 -8.13 23.43
N LYS A 58 -3.05 -8.61 24.68
CA LYS A 58 -1.75 -8.71 25.33
C LYS A 58 -0.71 -9.46 24.48
N ASN A 59 -1.07 -10.63 23.96
CA ASN A 59 -0.15 -11.43 23.14
C ASN A 59 0.25 -10.70 21.84
N ALA A 60 -0.67 -9.94 21.23
CA ALA A 60 -0.39 -9.16 20.03
C ALA A 60 0.55 -7.97 20.33
N LEU A 61 0.34 -7.30 21.46
CA LEU A 61 1.18 -6.21 21.91
C LEU A 61 2.59 -6.71 22.29
N ASP A 62 2.68 -7.81 23.04
CA ASP A 62 3.95 -8.47 23.40
C ASP A 62 4.69 -8.90 22.13
N TYR A 63 3.97 -9.39 21.12
CA TYR A 63 4.53 -9.72 19.82
C TYR A 63 5.14 -8.48 19.13
N LEU A 64 4.42 -7.35 19.06
CA LEU A 64 4.91 -6.10 18.47
C LEU A 64 6.16 -5.59 19.20
N LYS A 65 6.14 -5.64 20.53
CA LYS A 65 7.28 -5.28 21.40
C LYS A 65 8.49 -6.19 21.16
N SER A 66 8.27 -7.50 21.00
CA SER A 66 9.35 -8.46 20.66
C SER A 66 9.98 -8.21 19.29
N ARG A 67 9.26 -7.51 18.41
CA ARG A 67 9.77 -7.04 17.10
C ARG A 67 10.38 -5.64 17.19
N GLU A 68 10.54 -5.09 18.39
CA GLU A 68 11.08 -3.75 18.63
C GLU A 68 10.23 -2.68 17.93
N ILE A 69 8.90 -2.82 17.99
CA ILE A 69 7.96 -1.79 17.57
C ILE A 69 7.46 -1.06 18.82
N GLU A 70 7.72 0.25 18.87
CA GLU A 70 7.41 1.11 19.99
C GLU A 70 5.95 1.58 20.00
N ASP A 71 5.44 1.99 21.16
CA ASP A 71 4.06 2.48 21.27
C ASP A 71 3.81 3.75 20.45
N SER A 72 4.85 4.56 20.24
CA SER A 72 4.83 5.73 19.35
C SER A 72 4.51 5.32 17.91
N GLU A 73 5.12 4.24 17.43
CA GLU A 73 4.93 3.69 16.09
C GLU A 73 3.57 2.98 15.96
N ILE A 74 3.19 2.19 16.97
CA ILE A 74 1.86 1.56 17.06
C ILE A 74 0.77 2.63 16.88
N ARG A 75 0.88 3.75 17.61
CA ARG A 75 -0.04 4.88 17.47
C ARG A 75 0.07 5.58 16.12
N LEU A 76 1.30 5.84 15.65
CA LEU A 76 1.54 6.54 14.38
C LEU A 76 0.89 5.82 13.20
N PHE A 77 0.99 4.49 13.16
CA PHE A 77 0.46 3.65 12.09
C PHE A 77 -0.96 3.12 12.36
N GLY A 78 -1.53 3.40 13.53
CA GLY A 78 -2.87 2.96 13.92
C GLY A 78 -3.00 1.44 14.00
N LEU A 79 -1.95 0.74 14.46
CA LEU A 79 -1.97 -0.71 14.54
C LEU A 79 -3.01 -1.18 15.56
N GLY A 80 -3.67 -2.28 15.25
CA GLY A 80 -4.70 -2.88 16.13
C GLY A 80 -4.59 -4.38 16.23
N TYR A 81 -5.58 -5.01 16.88
CA TYR A 81 -5.68 -6.45 17.02
C TYR A 81 -7.10 -6.95 16.73
N ALA A 82 -7.20 -7.92 15.82
CA ALA A 82 -8.41 -8.71 15.59
C ALA A 82 -8.34 -10.00 16.42
N PRO A 83 -9.26 -10.23 17.37
CA PRO A 83 -9.22 -11.39 18.25
C PRO A 83 -9.60 -12.68 17.52
N GLU A 84 -9.38 -13.83 18.16
CA GLU A 84 -9.64 -15.16 17.58
C GLU A 84 -11.14 -15.48 17.30
N GLY A 85 -12.05 -14.71 17.90
CA GLY A 85 -13.50 -14.97 17.85
C GLY A 85 -14.11 -14.91 16.44
N PHE A 86 -15.17 -15.69 16.22
CA PHE A 86 -15.85 -15.78 14.92
C PHE A 86 -16.92 -14.71 14.69
N ASP A 87 -17.43 -14.06 15.72
CA ASP A 87 -18.55 -13.11 15.61
C ASP A 87 -18.34 -11.84 16.44
N THR A 88 -17.08 -11.48 16.67
CA THR A 88 -16.70 -10.33 17.50
C THR A 88 -17.24 -9.04 16.91
N LEU A 89 -17.02 -8.79 15.61
CA LEU A 89 -17.50 -7.57 14.98
C LEU A 89 -19.03 -7.49 14.99
N ALA A 90 -19.71 -8.61 14.71
CA ALA A 90 -21.16 -8.67 14.68
C ALA A 90 -21.82 -8.47 16.06
N LYS A 91 -21.14 -8.82 17.15
CA LYS A 91 -21.62 -8.60 18.52
C LYS A 91 -21.28 -7.20 19.04
N GLU A 92 -20.02 -6.81 18.90
CA GLU A 92 -19.46 -5.68 19.64
C GLU A 92 -19.49 -4.37 18.85
N VAL A 93 -19.37 -4.42 17.52
CA VAL A 93 -19.15 -3.23 16.69
C VAL A 93 -20.36 -2.90 15.79
N LEU A 94 -20.90 -3.89 15.10
CA LEU A 94 -21.96 -3.73 14.11
C LEU A 94 -23.30 -3.90 14.79
N LYS A 95 -24.11 -2.84 14.85
CA LYS A 95 -25.36 -2.76 15.61
C LYS A 95 -26.60 -2.87 14.74
N THR A 96 -26.47 -2.72 13.42
CA THR A 96 -27.60 -2.84 12.48
C THR A 96 -27.35 -3.89 11.38
N LYS A 97 -28.43 -4.32 10.72
CA LYS A 97 -28.35 -5.27 9.60
C LYS A 97 -27.63 -4.67 8.39
N GLU A 98 -27.81 -3.37 8.18
CA GLU A 98 -27.15 -2.60 7.12
C GLU A 98 -25.64 -2.56 7.36
N GLU A 99 -25.20 -2.38 8.61
CA GLU A 99 -23.78 -2.41 8.97
C GLU A 99 -23.16 -3.80 8.75
N ILE A 100 -23.90 -4.87 9.06
CA ILE A 100 -23.46 -6.24 8.75
C ILE A 100 -23.31 -6.42 7.24
N SER A 101 -24.29 -5.99 6.44
CA SER A 101 -24.22 -6.07 4.97
C SER A 101 -23.05 -5.26 4.41
N GLY A 102 -22.83 -4.04 4.93
CA GLY A 102 -21.69 -3.22 4.54
C GLY A 102 -20.35 -3.85 4.92
N ALA A 103 -20.25 -4.46 6.10
CA ALA A 103 -19.04 -5.17 6.53
C ALA A 103 -18.72 -6.40 5.66
N ILE A 104 -19.73 -7.09 5.14
CA ILE A 104 -19.55 -8.18 4.15
C ILE A 104 -18.98 -7.60 2.84
N GLN A 105 -19.53 -6.49 2.34
CA GLN A 105 -19.02 -5.83 1.13
C GLN A 105 -17.59 -5.29 1.27
N LEU A 106 -17.19 -4.92 2.50
CA LEU A 106 -15.82 -4.53 2.83
C LEU A 106 -14.87 -5.72 3.04
N GLY A 107 -15.40 -6.95 3.02
CA GLY A 107 -14.64 -8.17 3.30
C GLY A 107 -14.20 -8.30 4.76
N LEU A 108 -14.82 -7.56 5.68
CA LEU A 108 -14.60 -7.67 7.13
C LEU A 108 -15.31 -8.89 7.71
N LEU A 109 -16.47 -9.22 7.15
CA LEU A 109 -17.23 -10.44 7.42
C LEU A 109 -17.29 -11.31 6.17
N ARG A 110 -17.42 -12.62 6.37
CA ARG A 110 -17.71 -13.60 5.31
C ARG A 110 -18.97 -14.38 5.64
N GLU A 111 -19.61 -14.89 4.59
CA GLU A 111 -20.74 -15.81 4.68
C GLU A 111 -20.36 -17.14 4.02
N LYS A 112 -21.02 -18.24 4.42
CA LYS A 112 -20.89 -19.52 3.71
C LYS A 112 -21.71 -19.47 2.42
N GLU A 113 -21.21 -20.11 1.36
CA GLU A 113 -21.80 -20.10 0.01
C GLU A 113 -23.29 -20.50 -0.05
N ALA A 114 -23.78 -21.28 0.93
CA ALA A 114 -25.18 -21.71 1.02
C ALA A 114 -26.17 -20.64 1.53
N GLY A 115 -25.77 -19.37 1.70
CA GLY A 115 -26.66 -18.23 1.98
C GLY A 115 -27.38 -18.20 3.34
N ASN A 116 -27.35 -19.31 4.08
CA ASN A 116 -27.99 -19.47 5.40
C ASN A 116 -26.97 -19.52 6.55
N GLY A 117 -25.69 -19.28 6.27
CA GLY A 117 -24.65 -19.27 7.29
C GLY A 117 -24.60 -17.94 8.05
N ARG A 118 -24.48 -17.98 9.38
CA ARG A 118 -24.22 -16.79 10.18
C ARG A 118 -22.92 -16.11 9.69
N PRO A 119 -22.92 -14.78 9.43
CA PRO A 119 -21.71 -14.05 9.08
C PRO A 119 -20.63 -14.25 10.14
N TYR A 120 -19.38 -14.36 9.71
CA TYR A 120 -18.24 -14.54 10.60
C TYR A 120 -17.08 -13.62 10.24
N ASP A 121 -16.30 -13.24 11.26
CA ASP A 121 -15.15 -12.34 11.16
C ASP A 121 -14.10 -12.93 10.21
N PHE A 122 -13.69 -12.16 9.21
CA PHE A 122 -12.67 -12.59 8.25
C PHE A 122 -11.27 -12.61 8.89
N PHE A 123 -10.90 -11.51 9.53
CA PHE A 123 -9.65 -11.37 10.27
C PHE A 123 -9.83 -11.94 11.67
N ARG A 124 -9.02 -12.93 12.03
CA ARG A 124 -9.05 -13.57 13.35
C ARG A 124 -7.63 -13.83 13.82
N ASP A 125 -7.37 -13.54 15.09
CA ASP A 125 -6.08 -13.65 15.76
C ASP A 125 -4.91 -13.01 14.98
N ARG A 126 -5.09 -11.72 14.63
CA ARG A 126 -4.17 -11.00 13.74
C ARG A 126 -3.86 -9.59 14.24
N ILE A 127 -2.61 -9.18 14.06
CA ILE A 127 -2.22 -7.76 14.13
C ILE A 127 -2.77 -7.07 12.89
N MET A 128 -3.46 -5.97 13.10
CA MET A 128 -4.19 -5.24 12.07
C MET A 128 -3.45 -3.98 11.67
N PHE A 129 -3.23 -3.84 10.36
CA PHE A 129 -2.66 -2.67 9.72
C PHE A 129 -3.77 -1.98 8.90
N PRO A 130 -4.27 -0.81 9.33
CA PRO A 130 -5.26 -0.08 8.55
C PRO A 130 -4.62 0.51 7.29
N VAL A 131 -5.31 0.40 6.16
CA VAL A 131 -4.91 1.00 4.88
C VAL A 131 -5.75 2.25 4.66
N LEU A 132 -5.07 3.37 4.45
CA LEU A 132 -5.70 4.68 4.28
C LEU A 132 -5.75 5.09 2.80
N ASP A 133 -6.83 5.76 2.39
CA ASP A 133 -6.86 6.50 1.13
C ASP A 133 -6.02 7.78 1.22
N LEU A 134 -5.89 8.49 0.09
CA LEU A 134 -5.21 9.78 0.03
C LEU A 134 -5.86 10.89 0.86
N SER A 135 -7.07 10.69 1.38
CA SER A 135 -7.76 11.62 2.29
C SER A 135 -7.59 11.24 3.76
N GLY A 136 -6.92 10.12 4.06
CA GLY A 136 -6.66 9.64 5.42
C GLY A 136 -7.79 8.78 5.99
N ARG A 137 -8.74 8.33 5.17
CA ARG A 137 -9.84 7.47 5.59
C ARG A 137 -9.46 6.01 5.43
N THR A 138 -9.83 5.17 6.40
CA THR A 138 -9.59 3.72 6.33
C THR A 138 -10.43 3.08 5.23
N VAL A 139 -9.77 2.47 4.24
CA VAL A 139 -10.40 1.80 3.09
C VAL A 139 -10.32 0.29 3.15
N ALA A 140 -9.29 -0.24 3.81
CA ALA A 140 -9.02 -1.67 3.90
C ALA A 140 -8.16 -1.97 5.13
N PHE A 141 -7.93 -3.26 5.36
CA PHE A 141 -7.03 -3.75 6.38
C PHE A 141 -6.10 -4.83 5.83
N SER A 142 -4.94 -4.95 6.46
CA SER A 142 -4.10 -6.15 6.38
C SER A 142 -3.95 -6.77 7.76
N GLY A 143 -4.09 -8.08 7.83
CA GLY A 143 -4.02 -8.84 9.07
C GLY A 143 -2.85 -9.80 9.05
N ARG A 144 -1.95 -9.67 10.03
CA ARG A 144 -0.78 -10.53 10.20
C ARG A 144 -0.99 -11.54 11.32
N ILE A 145 -0.76 -12.83 11.06
CA ILE A 145 -0.89 -13.86 12.11
C ILE A 145 0.09 -13.65 13.25
N LEU A 146 -0.33 -14.05 14.45
CA LEU A 146 0.54 -14.21 15.61
C LEU A 146 1.16 -15.62 15.59
N GLY A 147 2.47 -15.71 15.49
CA GLY A 147 3.19 -16.99 15.61
C GLY A 147 3.14 -17.91 14.36
N PRO A 148 3.58 -19.17 14.51
CA PRO A 148 3.63 -20.13 13.41
C PRO A 148 2.24 -20.70 13.12
N GLY A 149 1.88 -20.77 11.84
CA GLY A 149 0.60 -21.33 11.41
C GLY A 149 0.67 -21.81 9.96
N LYS A 150 -0.32 -22.62 9.55
CA LYS A 150 -0.48 -23.03 8.15
C LYS A 150 -1.13 -21.95 7.28
N GLU A 151 -1.67 -20.92 7.90
CA GLU A 151 -2.29 -19.78 7.21
C GLU A 151 -1.25 -18.82 6.64
N ALA A 152 -1.65 -18.04 5.64
CA ALA A 152 -0.80 -17.00 5.08
C ALA A 152 -0.40 -15.96 6.15
N LYS A 153 0.90 -15.62 6.18
CA LYS A 153 1.51 -14.66 7.13
C LYS A 153 0.75 -13.34 7.15
N TYR A 154 0.35 -12.84 5.98
CA TYR A 154 -0.51 -11.68 5.79
C TYR A 154 -1.73 -12.05 4.94
N ILE A 155 -2.88 -11.49 5.31
CA ILE A 155 -4.10 -11.48 4.48
C ILE A 155 -4.59 -10.05 4.36
N ASN A 156 -5.19 -9.70 3.21
CA ASN A 156 -5.66 -8.35 2.93
C ASN A 156 -7.18 -8.35 2.71
N SER A 157 -7.83 -7.22 2.98
CA SER A 157 -9.19 -6.97 2.50
C SER A 157 -9.27 -7.19 0.98
N GLN A 158 -10.42 -7.69 0.54
CA GLN A 158 -10.74 -7.79 -0.89
C GLN A 158 -11.05 -6.40 -1.47
N ALA A 159 -11.03 -6.29 -2.79
CA ALA A 159 -11.45 -5.05 -3.45
C ALA A 159 -12.91 -4.73 -3.10
N SER A 160 -13.20 -3.45 -2.95
CA SER A 160 -14.54 -2.93 -2.61
C SER A 160 -14.77 -1.60 -3.31
N LEU A 161 -15.96 -1.01 -3.15
CA LEU A 161 -16.27 0.31 -3.72
C LEU A 161 -15.26 1.40 -3.27
N ILE A 162 -14.70 1.27 -2.07
CA ILE A 162 -13.77 2.25 -1.51
C ILE A 162 -12.31 1.77 -1.50
N PHE A 163 -12.03 0.54 -1.93
CA PHE A 163 -10.67 -0.01 -1.94
C PHE A 163 -10.33 -0.68 -3.27
N ASP A 164 -9.33 -0.11 -3.96
CA ASP A 164 -8.72 -0.69 -5.14
C ASP A 164 -7.23 -0.92 -4.88
N LYS A 165 -6.86 -2.20 -4.71
CA LYS A 165 -5.48 -2.61 -4.46
C LYS A 165 -4.53 -2.29 -5.61
N SER A 166 -5.03 -2.11 -6.84
CA SER A 166 -4.22 -1.82 -8.02
C SER A 166 -3.72 -0.38 -8.10
N ARG A 167 -4.16 0.51 -7.20
CA ARG A 167 -3.76 1.92 -7.15
C ARG A 167 -3.42 2.44 -5.75
N THR A 168 -3.50 1.57 -4.74
CA THR A 168 -3.36 1.97 -3.34
C THR A 168 -2.01 1.54 -2.82
N PHE A 169 -1.28 2.47 -2.21
CA PHE A 169 -0.06 2.17 -1.47
C PHE A 169 -0.30 2.33 0.03
N TYR A 170 0.28 1.44 0.83
CA TYR A 170 0.33 1.64 2.28
C TYR A 170 1.17 2.88 2.61
N ASN A 171 0.78 3.57 3.69
CA ASN A 171 1.42 4.78 4.21
C ASN A 171 1.39 6.03 3.31
N PHE A 172 0.80 5.97 2.11
CA PHE A 172 0.89 7.09 1.17
C PHE A 172 0.24 8.38 1.69
N PHE A 173 -0.87 8.29 2.43
CA PHE A 173 -1.47 9.46 3.08
C PHE A 173 -0.48 10.22 3.96
N LYS A 174 0.31 9.50 4.76
CA LYS A 174 1.30 10.09 5.68
C LYS A 174 2.56 10.53 4.92
N ALA A 175 2.95 9.78 3.90
CA ALA A 175 4.16 10.04 3.13
C ALA A 175 4.01 11.13 2.05
N ARG A 176 2.78 11.46 1.62
CA ARG A 176 2.53 12.34 0.45
C ARG A 176 3.24 13.69 0.52
N GLU A 177 3.39 14.27 1.71
CA GLU A 177 4.11 15.55 1.87
C GLU A 177 5.63 15.36 1.73
N GLY A 178 6.19 14.31 2.34
CA GLY A 178 7.61 13.95 2.14
C GLY A 178 7.92 13.61 0.68
N VAL A 179 7.02 12.89 0.02
CA VAL A 179 7.11 12.57 -1.41
C VAL A 179 7.12 13.84 -2.26
N ARG A 180 6.17 14.76 -2.05
CA ARG A 180 6.13 16.03 -2.81
C ARG A 180 7.36 16.91 -2.58
N LYS A 181 7.82 17.02 -1.34
CA LYS A 181 8.97 17.86 -0.99
C LYS A 181 10.28 17.34 -1.60
N SER A 182 10.44 16.02 -1.67
CA SER A 182 11.65 15.40 -2.24
C SER A 182 11.55 15.15 -3.75
N GLY A 183 10.33 15.16 -4.32
CA GLY A 183 10.09 14.72 -5.70
C GLY A 183 10.24 13.20 -5.90
N GLU A 184 10.41 12.44 -4.81
CA GLU A 184 10.77 11.02 -4.82
C GLU A 184 9.91 10.22 -3.84
N ALA A 185 9.45 9.04 -4.26
CA ALA A 185 8.89 8.05 -3.35
C ALA A 185 9.82 6.84 -3.23
N MET A 186 10.07 6.38 -2.01
CA MET A 186 10.72 5.10 -1.75
C MET A 186 9.65 4.03 -1.56
N LEU A 187 9.66 3.02 -2.44
CA LEU A 187 8.71 1.93 -2.44
C LEU A 187 9.36 0.67 -1.90
N VAL A 188 8.85 0.19 -0.77
CA VAL A 188 9.23 -1.08 -0.13
C VAL A 188 8.11 -2.13 -0.28
N GLU A 189 8.38 -3.38 0.08
CA GLU A 189 7.40 -4.45 -0.09
C GLU A 189 6.33 -4.48 1.01
N GLY A 190 6.77 -4.36 2.27
CA GLY A 190 5.97 -4.69 3.44
C GLY A 190 5.65 -3.52 4.37
N TYR A 191 4.69 -3.77 5.25
CA TYR A 191 4.28 -2.82 6.30
C TYR A 191 5.41 -2.53 7.30
N LEU A 192 6.15 -3.56 7.69
CA LEU A 192 7.26 -3.41 8.64
C LEU A 192 8.38 -2.57 8.06
N ASP A 193 8.70 -2.74 6.77
CA ASP A 193 9.73 -1.99 6.08
C ASP A 193 9.45 -0.49 6.11
N VAL A 194 8.18 -0.11 5.92
CA VAL A 194 7.74 1.28 6.08
C VAL A 194 7.98 1.77 7.50
N ILE A 195 7.58 1.00 8.53
CA ILE A 195 7.81 1.36 9.93
C ILE A 195 9.31 1.56 10.19
N GLY A 196 10.14 0.64 9.68
CA GLY A 196 11.59 0.65 9.83
C GLY A 196 12.28 1.86 9.19
N LEU A 197 11.87 2.27 8.00
CA LEU A 197 12.44 3.47 7.38
C LEU A 197 11.87 4.75 8.01
N VAL A 198 10.58 4.80 8.34
CA VAL A 198 9.96 5.97 8.97
C VAL A 198 10.57 6.26 10.34
N ARG A 199 10.87 5.24 11.16
CA ARG A 199 11.57 5.44 12.46
C ARG A 199 12.96 6.02 12.31
N ARG A 200 13.59 5.86 11.15
CA ARG A 200 14.89 6.46 10.80
C ARG A 200 14.74 7.85 10.15
N GLY A 201 13.51 8.36 10.09
CA GLY A 201 13.19 9.72 9.66
C GLY A 201 13.07 9.88 8.14
N TYR A 202 12.81 8.79 7.42
CA TYR A 202 12.42 8.86 6.02
C TYR A 202 10.91 9.12 5.90
N GLU A 203 10.55 10.25 5.31
CA GLU A 203 9.15 10.72 5.25
C GLU A 203 8.44 10.36 3.94
N ASN A 204 9.15 9.81 2.95
CA ASN A 204 8.65 9.55 1.60
C ASN A 204 8.51 8.05 1.29
N VAL A 205 8.26 7.22 2.31
CA VAL A 205 8.22 5.76 2.20
C VAL A 205 6.79 5.23 2.05
N ILE A 206 6.56 4.38 1.06
CA ILE A 206 5.28 3.72 0.76
C ILE A 206 5.48 2.22 0.50
N ALA A 207 4.41 1.41 0.58
CA ALA A 207 4.50 -0.02 0.25
C ALA A 207 3.39 -0.55 -0.65
N SER A 208 3.70 -1.58 -1.45
CA SER A 208 2.78 -2.25 -2.38
C SER A 208 1.88 -3.32 -1.74
N MET A 209 2.08 -3.66 -0.47
CA MET A 209 1.23 -4.59 0.28
C MET A 209 1.20 -6.01 -0.34
N GLY A 210 2.35 -6.49 -0.79
CA GLY A 210 2.50 -7.80 -1.44
C GLY A 210 1.71 -7.89 -2.74
N THR A 211 1.73 -6.84 -3.57
CA THR A 211 1.10 -6.81 -4.89
C THR A 211 2.09 -6.32 -5.93
N ALA A 212 2.05 -6.96 -7.10
CA ALA A 212 2.84 -6.51 -8.22
C ALA A 212 2.47 -5.06 -8.55
N ILE A 213 3.49 -4.25 -8.82
CA ILE A 213 3.31 -2.88 -9.30
C ILE A 213 2.52 -2.91 -10.61
N THR A 214 1.65 -1.93 -10.78
CA THR A 214 0.73 -1.81 -11.92
C THR A 214 0.92 -0.44 -12.57
N GLU A 215 0.41 -0.26 -13.78
CA GLU A 215 0.38 1.07 -14.41
C GLU A 215 -0.43 2.07 -13.58
N ASN A 216 -1.53 1.65 -12.95
CA ASN A 216 -2.37 2.53 -12.14
C ASN A 216 -1.66 3.02 -10.87
N HIS A 217 -0.81 2.18 -10.27
CA HIS A 217 0.10 2.58 -9.20
C HIS A 217 1.00 3.73 -9.64
N ILE A 218 1.70 3.55 -10.77
CA ILE A 218 2.63 4.55 -11.31
C ILE A 218 1.89 5.84 -11.71
N ARG A 219 0.77 5.76 -12.42
CA ARG A 219 -0.06 6.93 -12.77
C ARG A 219 -0.56 7.70 -11.56
N THR A 220 -0.88 7.00 -10.46
CA THR A 220 -1.27 7.66 -9.21
C THR A 220 -0.09 8.38 -8.58
N LEU A 221 1.09 7.74 -8.55
CA LEU A 221 2.30 8.26 -7.94
C LEU A 221 2.88 9.48 -8.69
N LYS A 222 2.81 9.48 -10.03
CA LYS A 222 3.27 10.59 -10.88
C LYS A 222 2.62 11.95 -10.58
N LYS A 223 1.48 11.96 -9.88
CA LYS A 223 0.82 13.20 -9.44
C LYS A 223 1.54 13.86 -8.25
N PHE A 224 2.48 13.15 -7.63
CA PHE A 224 3.15 13.56 -6.39
C PHE A 224 4.67 13.51 -6.48
N ALA A 225 5.23 12.65 -7.35
CA ALA A 225 6.66 12.43 -7.49
C ALA A 225 7.07 12.38 -8.96
N GLU A 226 8.29 12.81 -9.23
CA GLU A 226 8.94 12.69 -10.55
C GLU A 226 9.63 11.32 -10.68
N ARG A 227 10.10 10.77 -9.55
CA ARG A 227 10.83 9.52 -9.47
C ARG A 227 10.37 8.58 -8.37
N VAL A 228 10.60 7.29 -8.57
CA VAL A 228 10.36 6.24 -7.58
C VAL A 228 11.60 5.37 -7.41
N THR A 229 12.03 5.17 -6.17
CA THR A 229 13.11 4.24 -5.85
C THR A 229 12.51 2.98 -5.23
N PHE A 230 12.68 1.84 -5.89
CA PHE A 230 12.28 0.54 -5.39
C PHE A 230 13.38 0.01 -4.48
N VAL A 231 13.04 -0.25 -3.22
CA VAL A 231 13.96 -0.82 -2.22
C VAL A 231 13.50 -2.25 -1.98
N LEU A 232 14.27 -3.21 -2.48
CA LEU A 232 13.86 -4.60 -2.59
C LEU A 232 14.90 -5.53 -1.98
N ASP A 233 14.43 -6.69 -1.53
CA ASP A 233 15.30 -7.77 -1.08
C ASP A 233 16.15 -8.26 -2.27
N GLY A 234 17.45 -8.49 -2.04
CA GLY A 234 18.39 -8.88 -3.10
C GLY A 234 18.23 -10.30 -3.66
N ASP A 235 17.10 -10.97 -3.40
CA ASP A 235 16.85 -12.34 -3.85
C ASP A 235 16.31 -12.41 -5.31
N ILE A 236 16.20 -13.63 -5.84
CA ILE A 236 15.74 -13.86 -7.23
C ILE A 236 14.30 -13.36 -7.45
N ALA A 237 13.43 -13.46 -6.43
CA ALA A 237 12.04 -13.01 -6.53
C ALA A 237 11.96 -11.48 -6.55
N GLY A 238 12.75 -10.82 -5.69
CA GLY A 238 12.93 -9.39 -5.64
C GLY A 238 13.41 -8.82 -6.97
N LYS A 239 14.46 -9.41 -7.57
CA LYS A 239 14.96 -9.01 -8.91
C LYS A 239 13.90 -9.10 -10.00
N LYS A 240 13.12 -10.19 -10.06
CA LYS A 240 12.03 -10.32 -11.05
C LYS A 240 10.93 -9.28 -10.84
N GLY A 241 10.60 -8.99 -9.59
CA GLY A 241 9.67 -7.93 -9.22
C GLY A 241 10.17 -6.55 -9.64
N ALA A 242 11.46 -6.27 -9.39
CA ALA A 242 12.16 -5.05 -9.77
C ALA A 242 12.10 -4.81 -11.28
N LEU A 243 12.42 -5.84 -12.06
CA LEU A 243 12.42 -5.77 -13.53
C LEU A 243 11.05 -5.34 -14.04
N ARG A 244 9.99 -6.06 -13.63
CA ARG A 244 8.62 -5.74 -14.05
C ARG A 244 8.19 -4.34 -13.61
N ALA A 245 8.58 -3.90 -12.42
CA ALA A 245 8.26 -2.57 -11.92
C ALA A 245 8.98 -1.47 -12.74
N ALA A 246 10.25 -1.68 -13.07
CA ALA A 246 11.04 -0.79 -13.91
C ALA A 246 10.47 -0.69 -15.33
N GLU A 247 10.08 -1.81 -15.95
CA GLU A 247 9.41 -1.83 -17.27
C GLU A 247 8.13 -0.99 -17.28
N ILE A 248 7.30 -1.10 -16.23
CA ILE A 248 6.08 -0.29 -16.08
C ILE A 248 6.43 1.19 -15.92
N CYS A 249 7.46 1.53 -15.13
CA CYS A 249 7.89 2.92 -14.96
C CYS A 249 8.35 3.53 -16.29
N LEU A 250 9.18 2.80 -17.06
CA LEU A 250 9.61 3.22 -18.39
C LEU A 250 8.43 3.44 -19.33
N LYS A 251 7.48 2.50 -19.35
CA LYS A 251 6.26 2.61 -20.17
C LYS A 251 5.42 3.83 -19.81
N GLU A 252 5.26 4.11 -18.52
CA GLU A 252 4.49 5.25 -18.02
C GLU A 252 5.30 6.56 -17.97
N GLY A 253 6.57 6.54 -18.39
CA GLY A 253 7.46 7.71 -18.36
C GLY A 253 7.66 8.27 -16.95
N MET A 254 7.90 7.40 -15.98
CA MET A 254 8.31 7.74 -14.62
C MET A 254 9.77 7.34 -14.43
N GLU A 255 10.60 8.25 -13.90
CA GLU A 255 11.97 7.90 -13.56
C GLU A 255 11.96 6.89 -12.41
N CYS A 256 12.79 5.84 -12.52
CA CYS A 256 12.92 4.88 -11.43
C CYS A 256 14.37 4.48 -11.18
N SER A 257 14.60 4.04 -9.94
CA SER A 257 15.88 3.48 -9.50
C SER A 257 15.61 2.25 -8.63
N ILE A 258 16.56 1.33 -8.62
CA ILE A 258 16.50 0.08 -7.85
C ILE A 258 17.61 0.11 -6.81
N VAL A 259 17.25 -0.15 -5.55
CA VAL A 259 18.18 -0.47 -4.47
C VAL A 259 17.99 -1.94 -4.12
N LEU A 260 19.04 -2.72 -4.34
CA LEU A 260 19.07 -4.13 -3.94
C LEU A 260 19.75 -4.23 -2.57
N LEU A 261 19.00 -4.71 -1.57
CA LEU A 261 19.56 -4.90 -0.25
C LEU A 261 20.46 -6.14 -0.19
N PRO A 262 21.41 -6.20 0.77
CA PRO A 262 22.18 -7.41 1.02
C PRO A 262 21.28 -8.64 1.22
N GLU A 263 21.73 -9.81 0.78
CA GLU A 263 20.94 -11.04 0.82
C GLU A 263 20.43 -11.35 2.25
N GLY A 264 19.14 -11.63 2.36
CA GLY A 264 18.48 -11.94 3.63
C GLY A 264 18.27 -10.74 4.56
N LYS A 265 18.42 -9.51 4.07
CA LYS A 265 18.10 -8.28 4.82
C LYS A 265 16.89 -7.59 4.22
N ASP A 266 15.96 -7.19 5.08
CA ASP A 266 14.85 -6.30 4.74
C ASP A 266 15.08 -4.89 5.35
N PRO A 267 14.38 -3.84 4.87
CA PRO A 267 14.53 -2.49 5.42
C PRO A 267 14.24 -2.41 6.93
N PHE A 268 13.34 -3.25 7.45
CA PHE A 268 13.04 -3.28 8.87
C PHE A 268 14.21 -3.80 9.71
N ASP A 269 14.88 -4.86 9.26
CA ASP A 269 16.03 -5.47 9.90
C ASP A 269 17.24 -4.54 9.87
N LEU A 270 17.51 -3.91 8.72
CA LEU A 270 18.55 -2.89 8.61
C LEU A 270 18.25 -1.69 9.51
N SER A 271 16.97 -1.29 9.61
CA SER A 271 16.58 -0.19 10.49
C SER A 271 16.86 -0.44 11.96
N LYS A 272 17.01 -1.69 12.42
CA LYS A 272 17.37 -1.99 13.80
C LYS A 272 18.87 -1.92 14.02
N SER A 273 19.65 -2.49 13.10
CA SER A 273 21.10 -2.63 13.25
C SER A 273 21.90 -1.39 12.85
N LEU A 274 21.37 -0.53 11.99
CA LEU A 274 22.12 0.57 11.38
C LEU A 274 21.60 1.95 11.83
N SER A 275 22.51 2.91 11.89
CA SER A 275 22.22 4.33 12.05
C SER A 275 21.65 4.93 10.76
N ARG A 276 21.06 6.13 10.85
CA ARG A 276 20.52 6.84 9.68
C ARG A 276 21.58 7.10 8.60
N PRO A 277 22.81 7.57 8.91
CA PRO A 277 23.84 7.75 7.89
C PRO A 277 24.23 6.44 7.18
N GLU A 278 24.39 5.33 7.90
CA GLU A 278 24.72 4.03 7.32
C GLU A 278 23.60 3.50 6.41
N LEU A 279 22.34 3.65 6.82
CA LEU A 279 21.19 3.35 5.96
C LEU A 279 21.16 4.22 4.72
N HIS A 280 21.49 5.50 4.85
CA HIS A 280 21.50 6.41 3.71
C HIS A 280 22.57 6.04 2.69
N GLU A 281 23.73 5.55 3.12
CA GLU A 281 24.77 5.03 2.23
C GLU A 281 24.25 3.86 1.39
N ILE A 282 23.61 2.87 2.04
CA ILE A 282 23.00 1.72 1.34
C ILE A 282 21.90 2.17 0.39
N LEU A 283 20.99 3.04 0.84
CA LEU A 283 19.86 3.51 0.03
C LEU A 283 20.26 4.48 -1.09
N SER A 284 21.48 5.02 -1.04
CA SER A 284 22.03 5.88 -2.11
C SER A 284 22.73 5.07 -3.20
N ASP A 285 23.12 3.84 -2.90
CA ASP A 285 23.65 2.88 -3.88
C ASP A 285 22.50 2.30 -4.71
N ARG A 286 22.17 3.02 -5.79
CA ARG A 286 21.00 2.75 -6.61
C ARG A 286 21.38 2.59 -8.07
N ILE A 287 20.79 1.58 -8.70
CA ILE A 287 20.91 1.29 -10.13
C ILE A 287 19.79 2.04 -10.85
N GLN A 288 20.10 2.69 -11.97
CA GLN A 288 19.05 3.34 -12.76
C GLN A 288 18.12 2.28 -13.36
N GLY A 289 16.80 2.48 -13.31
CA GLY A 289 15.85 1.44 -13.76
C GLY A 289 16.02 1.02 -15.22
N SER A 290 16.42 1.94 -16.10
CA SER A 290 16.76 1.61 -17.50
C SER A 290 18.00 0.74 -17.63
N GLU A 291 19.03 1.01 -16.83
CA GLU A 291 20.25 0.22 -16.78
C GLU A 291 19.94 -1.18 -16.25
N PHE A 292 19.22 -1.26 -15.13
CA PHE A 292 18.77 -2.52 -14.55
C PHE A 292 17.99 -3.41 -15.54
N VAL A 293 17.06 -2.82 -16.30
CA VAL A 293 16.30 -3.56 -17.33
C VAL A 293 17.23 -4.10 -18.42
N VAL A 294 18.20 -3.31 -18.89
CA VAL A 294 19.15 -3.73 -19.93
C VAL A 294 20.04 -4.86 -19.42
N GLU A 295 20.59 -4.73 -18.20
CA GLU A 295 21.44 -5.76 -17.58
C GLU A 295 20.70 -7.09 -17.43
N GLU A 296 19.50 -7.08 -16.85
CA GLU A 296 18.70 -8.29 -16.67
C GLU A 296 18.28 -8.91 -18.01
N LEU A 297 17.98 -8.11 -19.05
CA LEU A 297 17.71 -8.63 -20.39
C LEU A 297 18.95 -9.28 -21.02
N LEU A 298 20.14 -8.71 -20.82
CA LEU A 298 21.39 -9.26 -21.33
C LEU A 298 21.79 -10.55 -20.61
N GLU A 299 21.60 -10.64 -19.30
CA GLU A 299 21.84 -11.86 -18.52
C GLU A 299 20.89 -13.00 -18.92
N ASN A 300 19.63 -12.69 -19.19
CA ASN A 300 18.63 -13.66 -19.61
C ASN A 300 18.68 -14.00 -21.11
N ALA A 301 19.30 -13.15 -21.93
CA ALA A 301 19.58 -13.46 -23.32
C ALA A 301 20.79 -14.41 -23.41
N ASP A 302 20.53 -15.67 -23.76
CA ASP A 302 21.58 -16.67 -24.01
C ASP A 302 22.72 -16.02 -24.81
N SER A 303 23.93 -15.97 -24.25
CA SER A 303 25.09 -15.29 -24.82
C SER A 303 25.50 -15.86 -26.19
N ARG A 304 24.88 -16.98 -26.59
CA ARG A 304 25.00 -17.69 -27.87
C ARG A 304 23.83 -17.49 -28.84
N ALA A 305 22.80 -16.73 -28.49
CA ALA A 305 21.66 -16.48 -29.38
C ALA A 305 22.03 -15.49 -30.50
N LEU A 306 21.71 -15.87 -31.75
CA LEU A 306 21.92 -15.07 -32.96
C LEU A 306 21.28 -13.66 -32.84
N PRO A 307 21.84 -12.62 -33.51
CA PRO A 307 21.42 -11.23 -33.39
C PRO A 307 19.91 -10.98 -33.55
N GLU A 308 19.25 -11.77 -34.41
CA GLU A 308 17.83 -11.64 -34.73
C GLU A 308 16.89 -11.92 -33.54
N LYS A 309 17.32 -12.75 -32.57
CA LYS A 309 16.57 -12.98 -31.31
C LYS A 309 16.78 -11.87 -30.29
N LYS A 310 17.85 -11.08 -30.39
CA LYS A 310 18.08 -9.93 -29.51
C LYS A 310 17.24 -8.73 -29.93
N GLU A 311 17.00 -8.54 -31.23
CA GLU A 311 16.17 -7.44 -31.74
C GLU A 311 14.71 -7.45 -31.25
N SER A 312 14.11 -8.61 -31.00
CA SER A 312 12.72 -8.68 -30.53
C SER A 312 12.54 -8.16 -29.09
N HIS A 313 13.57 -8.30 -28.25
CA HIS A 313 13.56 -7.77 -26.87
C HIS A 313 13.75 -6.25 -26.82
N PHE A 314 14.55 -5.69 -27.74
CA PHE A 314 14.81 -4.25 -27.78
C PHE A 314 13.71 -3.42 -28.48
N LYS A 315 12.93 -4.01 -29.40
CA LYS A 315 11.83 -3.33 -30.12
C LYS A 315 10.66 -2.89 -29.23
N ILE A 316 10.58 -3.35 -27.98
CA ILE A 316 9.51 -2.99 -27.04
C ILE A 316 9.79 -1.63 -26.35
N TYR A 317 11.06 -1.22 -26.26
CA TYR A 317 11.49 -0.12 -25.37
C TYR A 317 12.00 1.14 -26.08
N ILE A 318 12.11 1.13 -27.41
CA ILE A 318 12.43 2.32 -28.20
C ILE A 318 11.14 2.77 -28.88
N PRO A 319 10.50 3.87 -28.47
CA PRO A 319 9.41 4.45 -29.23
C PRO A 319 9.93 4.72 -30.64
N SER A 320 9.21 4.31 -31.68
CA SER A 320 9.60 4.69 -33.03
C SER A 320 9.56 6.22 -33.10
N SER A 321 10.71 6.87 -33.02
CA SER A 321 10.90 8.23 -33.47
C SER A 321 10.72 8.16 -34.99
N LYS A 322 9.48 8.35 -35.44
CA LYS A 322 9.23 8.64 -36.85
C LYS A 322 9.67 10.09 -37.11
N PRO A 323 10.38 10.34 -38.22
CA PRO A 323 10.88 11.66 -38.58
C PRO A 323 9.75 12.66 -38.89
#